data_AF-A0A2V2UJ48-F1
#
_entry.id   AF-A0A2V2UJ48-F1
#
_cell.length_a   1.000
_cell.length_b   1.000
_cell.length_c   1.000
_cell.angle_alpha   90.00
_cell.angle_beta   90.00
_cell.angle_gamma   90.00
#
_symmetry.space_group_name_H-M   'P 1'
#
loop_
_entity.id
_entity.type
_entity.pdbx_description
1 polymer ?
#
loop_
_entity_poly.entity_id
_entity_poly.type
_entity_poly.pdbx_seq_one_letter_code
_entity_poly.pdbx_strand_id
1 'polypeptide(L)'
;MSSSAIDESMLRINKLIDQMSAMEQEIANETEILKEQYSNASSAMGDTHNYFLSGVESAPSQKSYLLTSRGIEVLGEEVIPISAFIDNVIRYAISPKNKIEVLFNLVTHLKKIDQMLSS
;
A
#
# COMPACT_ATOMS: atom_id res chain seq x y z
N MET A 1 45.50 -0.98 5.18
CA MET A 1 44.61 -0.25 4.25
C MET A 1 44.73 1.23 4.59
N SER A 2 44.85 2.13 3.61
CA SER A 2 44.99 3.56 3.87
C SER A 2 43.68 4.13 4.43
N SER A 3 43.77 5.12 5.32
CA SER A 3 42.60 5.87 5.86
C SER A 3 41.67 6.33 4.73
N SER A 4 42.23 6.76 3.59
CA SER A 4 41.46 7.27 2.45
C SER A 4 40.49 6.24 1.83
N ALA A 5 40.86 4.96 1.77
CA ALA A 5 39.99 3.93 1.20
C ALA A 5 38.80 3.61 2.12
N ILE A 6 38.99 3.78 3.43
CA ILE A 6 37.93 3.63 4.44
C ILE A 6 36.99 4.84 4.34
N ASP A 7 37.52 6.06 4.25
CA ASP A 7 36.75 7.29 4.10
C ASP A 7 35.88 7.30 2.83
N GLU A 8 36.43 6.85 1.69
CA GLU A 8 35.68 6.68 0.46
C GLU A 8 34.57 5.62 0.59
N SER A 9 34.81 4.55 1.36
CA SER A 9 33.80 3.53 1.62
C SER A 9 32.65 4.09 2.46
N MET A 10 32.95 4.92 3.47
CA MET A 10 31.93 5.62 4.25
C MET A 10 31.08 6.55 3.39
N LEU A 11 31.69 7.32 2.48
CA LEU A 11 30.95 8.18 1.55
C LEU A 11 29.99 7.38 0.65
N ARG A 12 30.44 6.23 0.12
CA ARG A 12 29.58 5.36 -0.69
C ARG A 12 28.44 4.77 0.12
N ILE A 13 28.67 4.36 1.37
CA ILE A 13 27.63 3.84 2.26
C ILE A 13 26.61 4.93 2.60
N ASN A 14 27.04 6.16 2.90
CA ASN A 14 26.13 7.27 3.18
C ASN A 14 25.22 7.57 1.98
N LYS A 15 25.76 7.52 0.75
CA LYS A 15 24.95 7.67 -0.46
C LYS A 15 23.87 6.59 -0.56
N LEU A 16 24.17 5.34 -0.19
CA LEU A 16 23.16 4.27 -0.18
C LEU A 16 22.06 4.55 0.86
N ILE A 17 22.41 5.09 2.03
CA ILE A 17 21.45 5.49 3.07
C ILE A 17 20.54 6.61 2.56
N ASP A 18 21.09 7.62 1.89
CA ASP A 18 20.30 8.72 1.31
C ASP A 18 19.33 8.20 0.24
N GLN A 19 19.79 7.27 -0.61
CA GLN A 19 18.95 6.64 -1.64
C GLN A 19 17.82 5.80 -1.02
N MET A 20 18.09 5.07 0.07
CA MET A 20 17.06 4.34 0.80
C MET A 20 16.02 5.29 1.41
N SER A 21 16.47 6.41 1.99
CA SER A 21 15.58 7.40 2.61
C SER A 21 14.67 8.06 1.57
N ALA A 22 15.21 8.40 0.40
CA ALA A 22 14.42 8.91 -0.73
C ALA A 22 13.37 7.89 -1.19
N MET A 23 13.74 6.62 -1.32
CA MET A 23 12.81 5.54 -1.69
C MET A 23 11.68 5.36 -0.67
N GLU A 24 11.97 5.45 0.63
CA GLU A 24 10.94 5.39 1.66
C GLU A 24 9.96 6.56 1.57
N GLN A 25 10.44 7.76 1.23
CA GLN A 25 9.58 8.92 1.00
C GLN A 25 8.71 8.74 -0.25
N GLU A 26 9.25 8.20 -1.33
CA GLU A 26 8.47 7.88 -2.54
C GLU A 26 7.38 6.85 -2.26
N ILE A 27 7.68 5.79 -1.49
CA ILE A 27 6.69 4.81 -1.03
C ILE A 27 5.58 5.49 -0.22
N ALA A 28 5.92 6.42 0.68
CA ALA A 28 4.93 7.15 1.46
C ALA A 28 4.03 8.02 0.57
N ASN A 29 4.60 8.71 -0.42
CA ASN A 29 3.83 9.53 -1.36
C ASN A 29 2.87 8.69 -2.19
N GLU A 30 3.32 7.58 -2.75
CA GLU A 30 2.46 6.66 -3.50
C GLU A 30 1.36 6.04 -2.62
N THR A 31 1.67 5.80 -1.34
CA THR A 31 0.67 5.34 -0.37
C THR A 31 -0.47 6.35 -0.21
N GLU A 32 -0.17 7.64 -0.10
CA GLU A 32 -1.21 8.69 0.00
C GLU A 32 -2.04 8.80 -1.28
N ILE A 33 -1.40 8.72 -2.46
CA ILE A 33 -2.10 8.71 -3.75
C ILE A 33 -3.09 7.55 -3.83
N LEU A 34 -2.68 6.34 -3.41
CA LEU A 34 -3.57 5.18 -3.42
C LEU A 34 -4.74 5.34 -2.44
N LYS A 35 -4.54 5.96 -1.27
CA LYS A 35 -5.65 6.24 -0.34
C LYS A 35 -6.75 7.07 -0.99
N GLU A 36 -6.36 8.11 -1.71
CA GLU A 36 -7.30 8.95 -2.45
C GLU A 36 -7.99 8.15 -3.56
N GLN A 37 -7.24 7.41 -4.38
CA GLN A 37 -7.80 6.61 -5.47
C GLN A 37 -8.79 5.55 -4.98
N TYR A 38 -8.49 4.85 -3.89
CA TYR A 38 -9.42 3.90 -3.28
C TYR A 38 -10.66 4.59 -2.70
N SER A 39 -10.51 5.77 -2.09
CA SER A 39 -11.64 6.53 -1.57
C SER A 39 -12.57 7.00 -2.69
N ASN A 40 -12.00 7.41 -3.83
CA ASN A 40 -12.75 7.79 -5.02
C ASN A 40 -13.46 6.57 -5.64
N ALA A 41 -12.75 5.46 -5.79
CA ALA A 41 -13.32 4.21 -6.29
C ALA A 41 -14.47 3.73 -5.40
N SER A 42 -14.28 3.71 -4.07
CA SER A 42 -15.32 3.40 -3.08
C SER A 42 -16.53 4.32 -3.23
N SER A 43 -16.33 5.64 -3.32
CA SER A 43 -17.43 6.60 -3.44
C SER A 43 -18.23 6.45 -4.75
N ALA A 44 -17.59 5.93 -5.80
CA ALA A 44 -18.24 5.63 -7.06
C ALA A 44 -18.98 4.26 -7.07
N MET A 45 -18.76 3.42 -6.06
CA MET A 45 -19.51 2.16 -5.90
C MET A 45 -20.95 2.45 -5.48
N GLY A 46 -21.92 1.91 -6.22
CA GLY A 46 -23.30 1.80 -5.74
C GLY A 46 -23.45 0.73 -4.64
N ASP A 47 -24.57 0.73 -3.92
CA ASP A 47 -24.81 -0.18 -2.77
C ASP A 47 -24.76 -1.68 -3.11
N THR A 48 -24.93 -2.04 -4.37
CA THR A 48 -24.84 -3.42 -4.86
C THR A 48 -23.42 -3.85 -5.23
N HIS A 49 -22.48 -2.91 -5.32
CA HIS A 49 -21.10 -3.17 -5.69
C HIS A 49 -20.27 -3.44 -4.45
N ASN A 50 -19.50 -4.52 -4.51
CA ASN A 50 -18.43 -4.80 -3.58
C ASN A 50 -17.30 -5.50 -4.33
N TYR A 51 -16.08 -5.39 -3.81
CA TYR A 51 -14.91 -5.99 -4.44
C TYR A 51 -13.99 -6.65 -3.42
N PHE A 52 -13.59 -7.88 -3.70
CA PHE A 52 -12.75 -8.66 -2.81
C PHE A 52 -11.26 -8.34 -2.98
N LEU A 53 -10.64 -7.87 -1.91
CA LEU A 53 -9.21 -7.50 -1.85
C LEU A 53 -8.37 -8.73 -1.44
N SER A 54 -8.31 -9.72 -2.34
CA SER A 54 -7.54 -10.95 -2.11
C SER A 54 -6.03 -10.70 -2.08
N GLY A 55 -5.31 -11.30 -1.12
CA GLY A 55 -3.84 -11.25 -1.09
C GLY A 55 -3.27 -9.90 -0.62
N VAL A 56 -4.12 -9.02 -0.10
CA VAL A 56 -3.71 -7.79 0.58
C VAL A 56 -3.62 -8.09 2.07
N GLU A 57 -2.45 -8.56 2.52
CA GLU A 57 -2.25 -8.96 3.92
C GLU A 57 -2.09 -7.72 4.81
N SER A 58 -3.05 -7.48 5.69
CA SER A 58 -2.98 -6.43 6.70
C SER A 58 -2.79 -6.99 8.12
N ALA A 59 -2.42 -8.26 8.28
CA ALA A 59 -2.15 -8.95 9.55
C ALA A 59 -1.78 -10.43 9.29
N PRO A 60 -1.16 -11.14 10.26
CA PRO A 60 -0.93 -12.58 10.19
C PRO A 60 -2.21 -13.45 10.20
N SER A 61 -3.39 -12.85 10.37
CA SER A 61 -4.68 -13.53 10.23
C SER A 61 -5.23 -13.38 8.80
N GLN A 62 -5.62 -14.50 8.17
CA GLN A 62 -6.35 -14.54 6.89
C GLN A 62 -7.73 -13.89 7.04
N LYS A 63 -7.79 -12.57 7.05
CA LYS A 63 -9.04 -11.82 6.99
C LYS A 63 -9.41 -11.57 5.54
N SER A 64 -10.71 -11.63 5.28
CA SER A 64 -11.31 -11.33 3.99
C SER A 64 -11.80 -9.89 3.97
N TYR A 65 -11.17 -9.06 3.15
CA TYR A 65 -11.50 -7.63 3.02
C TYR A 65 -12.34 -7.37 1.78
N LEU A 66 -13.44 -6.64 1.94
CA LEU A 66 -14.29 -6.18 0.85
C LEU A 66 -14.25 -4.66 0.78
N LEU A 67 -13.91 -4.11 -0.39
CA LEU A 67 -14.17 -2.70 -0.68
C LEU A 67 -15.65 -2.53 -1.02
N THR A 68 -16.29 -1.53 -0.43
CA THR A 68 -17.70 -1.17 -0.65
C THR A 68 -17.85 0.34 -0.79
N SER A 69 -19.08 0.83 -0.99
CA SER A 69 -19.41 2.26 -0.97
C SER A 69 -19.18 2.95 0.39
N ARG A 70 -19.05 2.17 1.46
CA ARG A 70 -18.90 2.66 2.85
C ARG A 70 -17.47 2.60 3.37
N GLY A 71 -16.57 1.94 2.66
CA GLY A 71 -15.21 1.66 3.09
C GLY A 71 -14.87 0.17 3.03
N ILE A 72 -14.00 -0.28 3.94
CA ILE A 72 -13.50 -1.67 3.96
C ILE A 72 -14.31 -2.49 4.95
N GLU A 73 -15.04 -3.48 4.45
CA GLU A 73 -15.79 -4.42 5.27
C GLU A 73 -14.98 -5.69 5.55
N VAL A 74 -15.12 -6.17 6.78
CA VAL A 74 -14.61 -7.46 7.25
C VAL A 74 -15.76 -8.19 7.93
N LEU A 75 -15.92 -9.48 7.64
CA LEU A 75 -17.02 -10.27 8.17
C LEU A 75 -17.01 -10.27 9.71
N GLY A 76 -18.10 -9.77 10.31
CA GLY A 76 -18.29 -9.72 11.75
C GLY A 76 -17.57 -8.57 12.47
N GLU A 77 -16.98 -7.63 11.73
CA GLU A 77 -16.28 -6.46 12.28
C GLU A 77 -16.92 -5.16 11.79
N GLU A 78 -16.54 -4.04 12.42
CA GLU A 78 -16.92 -2.71 11.96
C GLU A 78 -16.22 -2.36 10.63
N VAL A 79 -16.84 -1.47 9.87
CA VAL A 79 -16.26 -0.93 8.63
C VAL A 79 -14.97 -0.18 8.97
N ILE A 80 -13.88 -0.61 8.34
CA ILE A 80 -12.56 0.00 8.49
C ILE A 80 -12.44 1.17 7.51
N PRO A 81 -11.95 2.35 7.96
CA PRO A 81 -11.60 3.44 7.05
C PRO A 81 -10.56 2.99 6.02
N ILE A 82 -10.75 3.36 4.75
CA ILE A 82 -9.85 2.98 3.63
C ILE A 82 -8.41 3.41 3.91
N SER A 83 -8.20 4.63 4.41
CA SER A 83 -6.88 5.14 4.76
C SER A 83 -6.19 4.28 5.81
N ALA A 84 -6.92 3.94 6.88
CA ALA A 84 -6.41 3.10 7.96
C ALA A 84 -6.09 1.68 7.48
N PHE A 85 -6.92 1.12 6.58
CA PHE A 85 -6.63 -0.17 5.96
C PHE A 85 -5.32 -0.14 5.16
N ILE A 86 -5.16 0.82 4.24
CA ILE A 86 -3.95 0.94 3.40
C ILE A 86 -2.70 1.17 4.26
N ASP A 87 -2.78 2.04 5.27
CA ASP A 87 -1.68 2.26 6.22
C ASP A 87 -1.25 0.97 6.92
N ASN A 88 -2.23 0.18 7.37
CA ASN A 88 -1.96 -1.09 8.00
C ASN A 88 -1.23 -2.04 7.05
N VAL A 89 -1.77 -2.27 5.84
CA VAL A 89 -1.16 -3.17 4.86
C VAL A 89 0.29 -2.77 4.54
N ILE A 90 0.54 -1.49 4.29
CA ILE A 90 1.89 -0.98 4.01
C ILE A 90 2.82 -1.15 5.21
N ARG A 91 2.33 -0.91 6.43
CA ARG A 91 3.10 -1.10 7.66
C ARG A 91 3.50 -2.56 7.86
N TYR A 92 2.65 -3.53 7.51
CA TYR A 92 2.95 -4.96 7.67
C TYR A 92 3.95 -5.51 6.65
N ALA A 93 4.18 -4.81 5.54
CA ALA A 93 5.17 -5.24 4.56
C ALA A 93 6.63 -5.16 5.09
N ILE A 94 6.89 -4.44 6.21
CA ILE A 94 8.17 -4.29 6.93
C ILE A 94 9.32 -3.67 6.11
N SER A 95 9.67 -4.22 4.94
CA SER A 95 10.77 -3.77 4.09
C SER A 95 10.28 -2.90 2.92
N PRO A 96 11.11 -1.97 2.39
CA PRO A 96 10.76 -1.18 1.22
C PRO A 96 10.35 -2.02 -0.01
N LYS A 97 11.06 -3.13 -0.26
CA LYS A 97 10.75 -4.04 -1.37
C LYS A 97 9.32 -4.59 -1.25
N ASN A 98 8.98 -5.14 -0.08
CA ASN A 98 7.65 -5.71 0.13
C ASN A 98 6.57 -4.62 0.10
N LYS A 99 6.85 -3.40 0.58
CA LYS A 99 5.91 -2.27 0.47
C LYS A 99 5.60 -1.96 -0.99
N ILE A 100 6.61 -1.98 -1.86
CA ILE A 100 6.43 -1.81 -3.31
C ILE A 100 5.56 -2.93 -3.89
N GLU A 101 5.80 -4.19 -3.50
CA GLU A 101 4.98 -5.33 -3.93
C GLU A 101 3.51 -5.16 -3.50
N VAL A 102 3.27 -4.69 -2.27
CA VAL A 102 1.93 -4.35 -1.78
C VAL A 102 1.29 -3.23 -2.60
N LEU A 103 2.00 -2.11 -2.84
CA LEU A 103 1.50 -1.00 -3.64
C LEU A 103 1.11 -1.48 -5.05
N PHE A 104 1.92 -2.34 -5.66
CA PHE A 104 1.64 -2.93 -6.97
C PHE A 104 0.37 -3.79 -6.96
N ASN A 105 0.18 -4.61 -5.92
CA ASN A 105 -1.03 -5.41 -5.75
C ASN A 105 -2.26 -4.51 -5.57
N LEU A 106 -2.16 -3.47 -4.73
CA LEU A 106 -3.23 -2.50 -4.52
C LEU A 106 -3.65 -1.79 -5.83
N VAL A 107 -2.69 -1.40 -6.67
CA VAL A 107 -2.97 -0.85 -8.01
C VAL A 107 -3.67 -1.88 -8.91
N THR A 108 -3.25 -3.14 -8.84
CA THR A 108 -3.87 -4.21 -9.63
C THR A 108 -5.33 -4.44 -9.25
N HIS A 109 -5.67 -4.32 -7.96
CA HIS A 109 -7.07 -4.34 -7.53
C HIS A 109 -7.83 -3.10 -8.00
N LEU A 110 -7.27 -1.90 -7.90
CA LEU A 110 -7.91 -0.68 -8.41
C LEU A 110 -8.27 -0.78 -9.90
N LYS A 111 -7.36 -1.29 -10.72
CA LYS A 111 -7.64 -1.51 -12.15
C LYS A 111 -8.85 -2.40 -12.39
N LYS A 112 -9.03 -3.44 -11.57
CA LYS A 112 -10.18 -4.35 -11.68
C LYS A 112 -11.47 -3.70 -11.16
N ILE A 113 -11.37 -2.88 -10.11
CA ILE A 113 -12.51 -2.10 -9.61
C ILE A 113 -12.98 -1.09 -10.66
N ASP A 114 -12.05 -0.36 -11.27
CA ASP A 114 -12.34 0.60 -12.33
C ASP A 114 -13.03 -0.05 -13.54
N GLN A 115 -12.56 -1.24 -13.93
CA GLN A 115 -13.21 -2.06 -14.97
C GLN A 115 -14.64 -2.47 -14.59
N MET A 116 -14.88 -2.83 -13.32
CA MET A 116 -16.20 -3.21 -12.81
C MET A 116 -17.16 -2.00 -12.75
N LEU A 117 -16.65 -0.80 -12.47
CA LEU A 117 -17.46 0.41 -12.38
C LEU A 117 -17.76 1.03 -13.75
N SER A 118 -16.92 0.75 -14.74
CA SER A 118 -17.07 1.24 -16.12
C SER A 118 -17.97 0.35 -17.00
N SER A 119 -18.39 -0.81 -16.49
CA SER A 119 -19.22 -1.80 -17.19
C SER A 119 -20.70 -1.68 -16.81
#